data_AF-A0AAV0HEF3-F1
#
_entry.id   AF-A0AAV0HEF3-F1
#
_cell.length_a   1.000
_cell.length_b   1.000
_cell.length_c   1.000
_cell.angle_alpha   90.00
_cell.angle_beta   90.00
_cell.angle_gamma   90.00
#
_symmetry.space_group_name_H-M   'P 1'
#
loop_
_entity.id
_entity.type
_entity.pdbx_description
1 polymer ?
#
loop_
_entity_poly.entity_id
_entity_poly.type
_entity_poly.pdbx_seq_one_letter_code
_entity_poly.pdbx_strand_id
1 'polypeptide(L)'
;LTFLSVLNLSNNNLAGSIPTCRQLQTFDNTSYKGNPGLCGSPLAESCSDSGTSRVGVNYMKSGTGIHGSPKSRIRIYVWVRWYYFTRAALAKLQNSVLAAD
;
A
#
# COMPACT_ATOMS: atom_id res chain seq x y z
N LEU A 1 -11.49 15.45 8.18
CA LEU A 1 -12.30 14.38 7.56
C LEU A 1 -11.70 13.03 7.96
N THR A 2 -12.33 12.31 8.88
CA THR A 2 -11.99 10.92 9.22
C THR A 2 -13.27 10.11 9.06
N PHE A 3 -13.51 9.58 7.85
CA PHE A 3 -14.77 8.91 7.48
C PHE A 3 -14.68 7.38 7.37
N LEU A 4 -13.51 6.81 7.62
CA LEU A 4 -13.32 5.35 7.62
C LEU A 4 -13.84 4.84 8.97
N SER A 5 -15.00 4.18 8.94
CA SER A 5 -15.67 3.60 10.11
C SER A 5 -15.36 2.11 10.29
N VAL A 6 -15.01 1.41 9.20
CA VAL A 6 -14.70 -0.02 9.20
C VAL A 6 -13.45 -0.26 8.36
N LEU A 7 -12.51 -1.03 8.91
CA LEU A 7 -11.31 -1.47 8.23
C LEU A 7 -11.11 -2.96 8.52
N ASN A 8 -10.87 -3.74 7.47
CA ASN A 8 -10.48 -5.15 7.58
C ASN A 8 -9.38 -5.44 6.55
N LEU A 9 -8.16 -5.62 7.05
CA LEU A 9 -6.96 -6.01 6.32
C LEU A 9 -6.52 -7.43 6.68
N SER A 10 -7.37 -8.19 7.37
CA SER A 10 -7.01 -9.53 7.86
C SER A 10 -6.67 -10.48 6.71
N ASN A 11 -5.85 -11.49 6.99
CA ASN A 11 -5.53 -12.59 6.08
C ASN A 11 -4.99 -12.13 4.71
N ASN A 12 -4.08 -11.17 4.72
CA ASN A 12 -3.36 -10.73 3.53
C ASN A 12 -1.85 -11.00 3.69
N ASN A 13 -1.08 -10.68 2.67
CA ASN A 13 0.37 -10.84 2.68
C ASN A 13 1.09 -9.49 2.90
N LEU A 14 0.52 -8.63 3.76
CA LEU A 14 1.08 -7.32 4.08
C LEU A 14 2.30 -7.47 5.01
N ALA A 15 3.26 -6.56 4.88
CA ALA A 15 4.47 -6.55 5.67
C ALA A 15 4.93 -5.13 6.03
N GLY A 16 5.70 -5.02 7.11
CA GLY A 16 6.23 -3.77 7.66
C GLY A 16 5.39 -3.21 8.81
N SER A 17 5.79 -2.01 9.28
CA SER A 17 5.14 -1.34 10.40
C SER A 17 3.78 -0.76 10.02
N ILE A 18 2.78 -0.96 10.87
CA ILE A 18 1.50 -0.27 10.77
C ILE A 18 1.76 1.24 10.94
N PRO A 19 1.32 2.09 9.99
CA PRO A 19 1.50 3.52 10.11
C PRO A 19 0.76 4.06 11.34
N THR A 20 1.42 4.89 12.13
CA THR A 20 0.90 5.51 13.36
C THR A 20 -0.13 6.62 13.11
N CYS A 21 -0.88 6.57 12.02
CA CYS A 21 -1.96 7.51 11.76
C CYS A 21 -3.11 7.30 12.77
N ARG A 22 -3.67 8.40 13.29
CA ARG A 22 -4.74 8.40 14.31
C ARG A 22 -5.92 7.50 13.97
N GLN A 23 -6.28 7.38 12.70
CA GLN A 23 -7.41 6.59 12.25
C GLN A 23 -7.10 5.09 12.13
N LEU A 24 -5.85 4.70 11.88
CA LEU A 24 -5.47 3.28 11.76
C LEU A 24 -5.29 2.65 13.14
N GLN A 25 -4.79 3.42 14.10
CA GLN A 25 -4.64 2.94 15.47
C GLN A 25 -5.98 2.73 16.21
N THR A 26 -7.09 3.26 15.68
CA THR A 26 -8.42 3.09 16.31
C THR A 26 -9.13 1.80 15.93
N PHE A 27 -8.61 1.03 14.98
CA PHE A 27 -9.21 -0.25 14.57
C PHE A 27 -8.66 -1.41 15.39
N ASP A 28 -9.48 -2.45 15.59
CA ASP A 28 -9.09 -3.63 16.37
C ASP A 28 -7.93 -4.40 15.72
N ASN A 29 -7.11 -5.05 16.56
CA ASN A 29 -6.07 -6.01 16.15
C ASN A 29 -6.59 -7.03 15.12
N THR A 30 -7.83 -7.50 15.27
CA THR A 30 -8.43 -8.49 14.38
C THR A 30 -8.46 -8.04 12.93
N SER A 31 -8.57 -6.73 12.69
CA SER A 31 -8.50 -6.14 11.36
C SER A 31 -7.13 -6.27 10.70
N TYR A 32 -6.09 -6.63 11.45
CA TYR A 32 -4.71 -6.77 10.96
C TYR A 32 -4.19 -8.21 11.07
N LYS A 33 -4.92 -9.11 11.74
CA LYS A 33 -4.53 -10.50 11.98
C LYS A 33 -4.35 -11.29 10.68
N GLY A 34 -3.43 -12.25 10.67
CA GLY A 34 -3.18 -13.11 9.49
C GLY A 34 -2.30 -12.46 8.43
N ASN A 35 -1.54 -11.42 8.80
CA ASN A 35 -0.48 -10.82 7.97
C ASN A 35 0.89 -11.09 8.64
N PRO A 36 1.64 -12.13 8.23
CA PRO A 36 2.85 -12.57 8.95
C PRO A 36 4.02 -11.58 8.97
N GLY A 37 4.03 -10.61 8.05
CA GLY A 37 5.09 -9.60 7.99
C GLY A 37 4.71 -8.28 8.67
N LEU A 38 3.49 -8.15 9.17
CA LEU A 38 2.95 -6.90 9.69
C LEU A 38 3.24 -6.77 11.17
N CYS A 39 3.73 -5.61 11.61
CA CYS A 39 4.09 -5.37 13.00
C CYS A 39 3.71 -3.95 13.44
N GLY A 40 3.71 -3.68 14.74
CA GLY A 40 3.36 -2.38 15.33
C GLY A 40 1.92 -2.28 15.82
N SER A 41 1.62 -1.25 16.60
CA SER A 41 0.28 -1.01 17.16
C SER A 41 -0.77 -0.90 16.05
N PRO A 42 -1.95 -1.56 16.16
CA PRO A 42 -2.52 -2.22 17.34
C PRO A 42 -2.19 -3.71 17.54
N LEU A 43 -1.29 -4.30 16.74
CA LEU A 43 -0.83 -5.67 16.95
C LEU A 43 0.14 -5.73 18.15
N ALA A 44 0.14 -6.88 18.85
CA ALA A 44 1.07 -7.14 19.94
C ALA A 44 2.52 -7.37 19.45
N GLU A 45 2.68 -7.68 18.16
CA GLU A 45 3.99 -7.83 17.54
C GLU A 45 4.66 -6.46 17.39
N SER A 46 5.61 -6.15 18.27
CA SER A 46 6.46 -4.97 18.10
C SER A 46 7.37 -5.16 16.89
N CYS A 47 7.45 -4.16 16.01
CA CYS A 47 8.48 -4.14 14.99
C CYS A 47 9.84 -4.10 15.68
N SER A 48 10.63 -5.16 15.53
CA SER A 48 12.03 -5.10 15.91
C SER A 48 12.72 -4.19 14.90
N ASP A 49 13.22 -3.04 15.36
CA ASP A 49 14.21 -2.26 14.63
C ASP A 49 15.49 -3.09 14.56
N SER A 50 15.53 -4.10 13.69
CA SER A 50 16.74 -4.83 13.39
C SER A 50 17.64 -3.97 12.49
N GLY A 51 17.94 -2.76 12.92
CA GLY A 51 19.23 -2.15 12.66
C GLY A 51 20.23 -2.79 13.60
N THR A 52 20.90 -3.85 13.14
CA THR A 52 21.99 -4.55 13.83
C THR A 52 21.58 -5.64 14.84
N SER A 53 21.10 -6.78 14.33
CA SER A 53 21.33 -8.04 15.06
C SER A 53 22.79 -8.43 14.86
N ARG A 54 23.66 -8.17 15.85
CA ARG A 54 24.99 -8.80 15.97
C ARG A 54 24.85 -10.27 16.40
N VAL A 55 23.98 -11.02 15.73
CA VAL A 55 24.01 -12.48 15.79
C VAL A 55 24.91 -12.91 14.65
N GLY A 56 26.07 -13.47 15.02
CA GLY A 56 27.00 -14.09 14.09
C GLY A 56 26.32 -15.25 13.35
N VAL A 57 25.71 -14.95 12.22
CA VAL A 57 25.46 -15.90 11.15
C VAL A 57 26.31 -15.46 9.98
N ASN A 58 27.22 -16.33 9.57
CA ASN A 58 27.93 -16.24 8.30
C ASN A 58 26.89 -16.23 7.17
N TYR A 59 26.31 -15.08 6.86
CA TYR A 59 25.56 -14.90 5.64
C TYR A 59 26.58 -14.99 4.52
N MET A 60 26.59 -16.13 3.82
CA MET A 60 27.42 -16.38 2.66
C MET A 60 27.42 -15.14 1.76
N LYS A 61 28.56 -14.46 1.71
CA LYS A 61 28.87 -13.49 0.67
C LYS A 61 29.14 -14.28 -0.61
N SER A 62 28.09 -14.85 -1.21
CA SER A 62 28.17 -15.54 -2.49
C SER A 62 27.71 -14.61 -3.60
N GLY A 63 28.68 -14.11 -4.34
CA GLY A 63 28.66 -13.96 -5.80
C GLY A 63 27.41 -13.39 -6.49
N THR A 64 27.63 -12.21 -7.10
CA THR A 64 27.19 -11.79 -8.44
C THR A 64 25.68 -11.66 -8.71
N GLY A 65 25.21 -10.42 -8.74
CA GLY A 65 23.93 -10.01 -9.32
C GLY A 65 24.01 -8.55 -9.74
N ILE A 66 24.43 -8.32 -10.97
CA ILE A 66 24.43 -7.03 -11.67
C ILE A 66 23.10 -6.27 -11.51
N HIS A 67 23.21 -4.99 -11.15
CA HIS A 67 22.27 -3.89 -11.40
C HIS A 67 20.85 -4.29 -11.88
N GLY A 68 19.94 -4.50 -10.93
CA GLY A 68 18.51 -4.45 -11.21
C GLY A 68 18.05 -3.00 -11.30
N SER A 69 18.03 -2.44 -12.51
CA SER A 69 17.46 -1.11 -12.80
C SER A 69 16.04 -0.97 -12.21
N PRO A 70 15.64 0.22 -11.72
CA PRO A 70 14.31 0.45 -11.17
C PRO A 70 13.24 0.34 -12.26
N LYS A 71 12.74 -0.88 -12.49
CA LYS A 71 11.66 -1.14 -13.43
C LYS A 71 10.33 -0.78 -12.78
N SER A 72 9.73 0.28 -13.32
CA SER A 72 8.28 0.41 -13.48
C SER A 72 7.48 1.01 -12.32
N ARG A 73 7.56 2.34 -12.14
CA ARG A 73 6.56 3.13 -11.38
C ARG A 73 5.62 3.99 -12.25
N ILE A 74 5.67 3.89 -13.57
CA ILE A 74 4.90 4.77 -14.48
C ILE A 74 3.58 4.16 -14.98
N ARG A 75 3.35 2.84 -14.83
CA ARG A 75 2.14 2.17 -15.38
C ARG A 75 0.83 2.66 -14.75
N ILE A 76 0.83 2.91 -13.44
CA ILE A 76 -0.37 3.35 -12.72
C ILE A 76 -0.75 4.80 -13.08
N TYR A 77 0.24 5.69 -13.18
CA TYR A 77 0.00 7.10 -13.49
C TYR A 77 -0.57 7.30 -14.90
N VAL A 78 -0.10 6.51 -15.88
CA VAL A 78 -0.61 6.54 -17.26
C VAL A 78 -2.05 6.00 -17.34
N TRP A 79 -2.36 4.90 -16.65
CA TRP A 79 -3.73 4.35 -16.61
C TRP A 79 -4.73 5.30 -15.94
N VAL A 80 -4.35 5.85 -14.79
CA VAL A 80 -5.20 6.78 -14.03
C VAL A 80 -5.44 8.07 -14.82
N ARG A 81 -4.39 8.62 -15.46
CA ARG A 81 -4.51 9.83 -16.28
C ARG A 81 -5.35 9.61 -17.54
N TRP A 82 -5.22 8.45 -18.20
CA TRP A 82 -6.06 8.09 -19.34
C TRP A 82 -7.53 7.93 -18.95
N TYR A 83 -7.81 7.25 -17.84
CA TYR A 83 -9.16 7.03 -17.31
C TYR A 83 -9.90 8.36 -17.02
N TYR A 84 -9.21 9.33 -16.43
CA TYR A 84 -9.82 10.65 -16.18
C TYR A 84 -9.97 11.49 -17.46
N PHE A 85 -9.06 11.35 -18.43
CA PHE A 85 -9.16 12.04 -19.71
C PHE A 85 -10.38 11.56 -20.53
N THR A 86 -10.63 10.24 -20.58
CA THR A 86 -11.78 9.69 -21.31
C THR A 86 -13.11 10.02 -20.64
N ARG A 87 -13.19 10.00 -19.30
CA ARG A 87 -14.41 10.39 -18.59
C ARG A 87 -14.74 11.87 -18.74
N ALA A 88 -13.74 12.75 -18.79
CA ALA A 88 -13.97 14.17 -19.04
C ALA A 88 -14.48 14.42 -20.47
N ALA A 89 -14.00 13.67 -21.45
CA ALA A 89 -14.50 13.73 -22.83
C ALA A 89 -15.94 13.19 -22.96
N LEU A 90 -16.26 12.07 -22.29
CA LEU A 90 -17.63 11.54 -22.25
C LEU A 90 -18.62 12.51 -21.57
N ALA A 91 -18.20 13.15 -20.48
CA ALA A 91 -19.03 14.13 -19.78
C ALA A 91 -19.35 15.37 -20.64
N LYS A 92 -18.42 15.77 -21.53
CA LYS A 92 -18.67 16.85 -22.49
C LYS A 92 -19.63 16.43 -23.60
N LEU A 93 -19.52 15.19 -24.09
CA LEU A 93 -20.42 14.68 -25.13
C LEU A 93 -21.86 14.50 -24.63
N GLN A 94 -22.05 14.05 -23.39
CA GLN A 94 -23.39 13.93 -22.80
C GLN A 94 -24.05 15.29 -22.56
N ASN A 95 -23.28 16.32 -22.16
CA ASN A 95 -23.79 17.67 -21.98
C ASN A 95 -24.19 18.34 -23.30
N SER A 96 -23.50 18.03 -24.41
CA SER A 96 -23.91 18.53 -25.73
C SER A 96 -25.15 17.85 -26.30
N VAL A 97 -25.42 16.60 -25.93
CA VAL A 97 -26.64 15.88 -26.35
C VAL A 97 -27.88 16.36 -25.57
N LEU A 98 -27.72 16.70 -24.29
CA LEU A 98 -28.80 17.25 -23.46
C LEU A 98 -29.10 18.73 -23.72
N ALA A 99 -28.24 19.45 -24.45
CA ALA A 99 -28.43 20.85 -24.82
C ALA A 99 -29.02 21.03 -26.24
N ALA A 100 -29.38 19.92 -26.91
CA ALA A 100 -29.88 19.90 -28.27
C ALA A 100 -31.36 19.46 -28.38
N ASP A 101 -32.10 19.44 -27.26
CA ASP A 101 -33.57 19.28 -27.17
C ASP A 101 -34.19 20.53 -26.52
#